data_AF-A0A1C5MCC8-F1
#
_entry.id   AF-A0A1C5MCC8-F1
#
_cell.length_a   1.000
_cell.length_b   1.000
_cell.length_c   1.000
_cell.angle_alpha   90.00
_cell.angle_beta   90.00
_cell.angle_gamma   90.00
#
_symmetry.space_group_name_H-M   'P 1'
#
loop_
_entity.id
_entity.type
_entity.pdbx_description
1 polymer ?
#
loop_
_entity_poly.entity_id
_entity_poly.type
_entity_poly.pdbx_seq_one_letter_code
_entity_poly.pdbx_strand_id
1 'polypeptide(L)'
;MKKGTVYLLPEDVLHIPALGFDGLVGYSPIAMAKNSIGVGLACEEYGAKFFANGAAPSGVLENPGTIKDITRLRESWNAIYGGSKNAGKVAILEEGMHYSPISISPNEAQFLETRKFQVDEIARIFHVPPHMIGDLERSTFSNIEQQSLEFVKYTLNPWVCRWEQALTRSLLSPKEKLEYSIKFNVDGLLRGDYQSRMNGYAVGRQNGFLSANDVRELENMEKISAE
;
A
#
# COMPACT_ATOMS: atom_id res chain seq x y z
N MET A 1 18.60 -32.07 6.90
CA MET A 1 18.28 -31.82 8.33
C MET A 1 16.90 -32.40 8.62
N LYS A 2 16.76 -33.18 9.69
CA LYS A 2 15.48 -33.80 10.05
C LYS A 2 14.45 -32.71 10.31
N LYS A 3 13.35 -32.73 9.55
CA LYS A 3 12.12 -31.98 9.86
C LYS A 3 11.54 -32.59 11.14
N GLY A 4 11.85 -32.00 12.29
CA GLY A 4 11.23 -32.31 13.57
C GLY A 4 10.31 -31.18 14.00
N THR A 5 9.13 -31.51 14.50
CA THR A 5 8.25 -30.54 15.16
C THR A 5 8.88 -30.15 16.49
N VAL A 6 9.03 -28.84 16.74
CA VAL A 6 9.47 -28.30 18.03
C VAL A 6 8.24 -27.75 18.75
N TYR A 7 8.04 -28.16 20.00
CA TYR A 7 7.00 -27.62 20.87
C TYR A 7 7.63 -26.58 21.79
N LEU A 8 7.09 -25.36 21.79
CA LEU A 8 7.53 -24.26 22.65
C LEU A 8 6.44 -23.99 23.69
N LEU A 9 6.85 -23.62 24.91
CA LEU A 9 5.89 -23.19 25.92
C LEU A 9 5.40 -21.77 25.57
N PRO A 10 4.17 -21.38 25.99
CA PRO A 10 3.68 -20.02 25.75
C PRO A 10 4.59 -18.92 26.29
N GLU A 11 5.33 -19.18 27.37
CA GLU A 11 6.30 -18.27 27.96
C GLU A 11 7.58 -18.10 27.13
N ASP A 12 7.88 -19.05 26.24
CA ASP A 12 9.04 -18.99 25.33
C ASP A 12 8.73 -18.20 24.04
N VAL A 13 7.47 -17.79 23.83
CA VAL A 13 7.01 -17.20 22.56
C VAL A 13 6.27 -15.89 22.78
N LEU A 14 6.85 -14.79 22.30
CA LEU A 14 6.13 -13.53 22.16
C LEU A 14 5.23 -13.57 20.93
N HIS A 15 3.96 -13.93 21.13
CA HIS A 15 2.92 -13.87 20.10
C HIS A 15 2.12 -12.57 20.17
N ILE A 16 2.19 -11.78 19.11
CA ILE A 16 1.40 -10.54 18.96
C ILE A 16 0.47 -10.72 17.75
N PRO A 17 -0.79 -11.12 17.96
CA PRO A 17 -1.74 -11.24 16.86
C PRO A 17 -2.05 -9.84 16.30
N ALA A 18 -2.09 -9.77 14.97
CA ALA A 18 -2.42 -8.57 14.21
C ALA A 18 -3.94 -8.25 14.28
N LEU A 19 -4.59 -7.94 13.16
CA LEU A 19 -6.04 -7.67 13.12
C LEU A 19 -6.84 -8.90 13.58
N GLY A 20 -7.92 -8.73 14.34
CA GLY A 20 -8.72 -9.87 14.80
C GLY A 20 -9.51 -9.57 16.07
N PHE A 21 -10.48 -10.43 16.39
CA PHE A 21 -11.36 -10.27 17.54
C PHE A 21 -11.12 -11.30 18.66
N ASP A 22 -10.46 -12.43 18.35
CA ASP A 22 -10.26 -13.53 19.29
C ASP A 22 -8.94 -13.46 20.08
N GLY A 23 -7.98 -12.63 19.64
CA GLY A 23 -6.66 -12.51 20.25
C GLY A 23 -5.78 -13.75 20.10
N LEU A 24 -6.17 -14.72 19.26
CA LEU A 24 -5.43 -15.97 19.03
C LEU A 24 -4.74 -15.95 17.66
N VAL A 25 -5.48 -15.58 16.61
CA VAL A 25 -4.96 -15.58 15.23
C VAL A 25 -5.25 -14.24 14.57
N GLY A 26 -4.20 -13.60 14.07
CA GLY A 26 -4.33 -12.38 13.29
C GLY A 26 -4.85 -12.67 11.88
N TYR A 27 -5.77 -11.86 11.38
CA TYR A 27 -6.13 -11.80 9.97
C TYR A 27 -4.97 -11.21 9.17
N SER A 28 -4.73 -11.79 8.00
CA SER A 28 -3.82 -11.22 7.00
C SER A 28 -4.55 -10.17 6.18
N PRO A 29 -4.11 -8.88 6.20
CA PRO A 29 -4.70 -7.84 5.35
C PRO A 29 -4.68 -8.22 3.86
N ILE A 30 -3.61 -8.89 3.42
CA ILE A 30 -3.46 -9.41 2.05
C ILE A 30 -4.53 -10.46 1.75
N ALA A 31 -4.77 -11.39 2.68
CA ALA A 31 -5.79 -12.42 2.48
C ALA A 31 -7.20 -11.81 2.44
N MET A 32 -7.48 -10.80 3.27
CA MET A 32 -8.74 -10.08 3.27
C MET A 32 -8.97 -9.31 1.96
N ALA A 33 -7.91 -8.77 1.36
CA ALA A 33 -7.97 -7.97 0.15
C ALA A 33 -7.53 -8.72 -1.13
N LYS A 34 -7.52 -10.05 -1.11
CA LYS A 34 -7.02 -10.89 -2.21
C LYS A 34 -7.64 -10.56 -3.57
N ASN A 35 -8.91 -10.17 -3.59
CA ASN A 35 -9.62 -9.87 -4.83
C ASN A 35 -9.14 -8.53 -5.43
N SER A 36 -9.03 -7.48 -4.60
CA SER A 36 -8.48 -6.18 -5.02
C SER A 36 -7.04 -6.33 -5.53
N ILE A 37 -6.19 -7.05 -4.81
CA ILE A 37 -4.82 -7.36 -5.24
C ILE A 37 -4.83 -8.15 -6.56
N GLY A 38 -5.73 -9.13 -6.70
CA GLY A 38 -5.89 -9.91 -7.92
C GLY A 38 -6.27 -9.05 -9.14
N VAL A 39 -7.15 -8.05 -8.95
CA VAL A 39 -7.50 -7.09 -10.00
C VAL A 39 -6.28 -6.27 -10.40
N GLY A 40 -5.48 -5.78 -9.44
CA GLY A 40 -4.23 -5.09 -9.71
C GLY A 40 -3.25 -5.92 -10.54
N LEU A 41 -3.02 -7.17 -10.14
CA LEU A 41 -2.14 -8.11 -10.87
C LEU A 41 -2.62 -8.37 -12.30
N ALA A 42 -3.94 -8.60 -12.48
CA ALA A 42 -4.51 -8.81 -13.81
C ALA A 42 -4.41 -7.55 -14.68
N CYS A 43 -4.59 -6.37 -14.09
CA CYS A 43 -4.44 -5.07 -14.76
C CYS A 43 -2.99 -4.85 -15.23
N GLU A 44 -2.01 -5.17 -14.38
CA GLU A 44 -0.59 -5.11 -14.75
C GLU A 44 -0.25 -6.10 -15.86
N GLU A 45 -0.74 -7.34 -15.78
CA GLU A 45 -0.51 -8.35 -16.83
C GLU A 45 -1.14 -7.93 -18.15
N TYR A 46 -2.37 -7.42 -18.11
CA TYR A 46 -3.05 -6.88 -19.29
C TYR A 46 -2.26 -5.72 -19.90
N GLY A 47 -1.85 -4.74 -19.09
CA GLY A 47 -1.04 -3.61 -19.55
C GLY A 47 0.29 -4.06 -20.14
N ALA A 48 1.01 -4.95 -19.45
CA ALA A 48 2.28 -5.50 -19.93
C ALA A 48 2.10 -6.21 -21.28
N LYS A 49 1.08 -7.05 -21.44
CA LYS A 49 0.78 -7.73 -22.72
C LYS A 49 0.38 -6.74 -23.80
N PHE A 50 -0.44 -5.75 -23.47
CA PHE A 50 -0.90 -4.72 -24.39
C PHE A 50 0.28 -3.90 -24.95
N PHE A 51 1.17 -3.42 -24.08
CA PHE A 51 2.37 -2.66 -24.50
C PHE A 51 3.44 -3.55 -25.13
N ALA A 52 3.64 -4.78 -24.62
CA ALA A 52 4.59 -5.73 -25.20
C ALA A 52 4.20 -6.15 -26.62
N ASN A 53 2.91 -6.17 -26.93
CA ASN A 53 2.41 -6.46 -28.28
C ASN A 53 2.29 -5.20 -29.17
N GLY A 54 2.72 -4.03 -28.69
CA GLY A 54 2.85 -2.82 -29.49
C GLY A 54 1.56 -2.01 -29.69
N ALA A 55 0.66 -1.95 -28.70
CA ALA A 55 -0.58 -1.15 -28.76
C ALA A 55 -1.42 -1.40 -30.03
N ALA A 56 -1.47 -2.65 -30.49
CA ALA A 56 -2.30 -3.06 -31.61
C ALA A 56 -3.23 -4.19 -31.15
N PRO A 57 -4.55 -3.96 -31.08
CA PRO A 57 -5.49 -5.04 -31.23
C PRO A 57 -5.41 -5.42 -32.71
N SER A 58 -4.83 -6.60 -32.94
CA SER A 58 -5.56 -7.69 -33.60
C SER A 58 -6.48 -7.24 -34.73
N GLY A 59 -5.95 -6.50 -35.71
CA GLY A 59 -6.72 -6.18 -36.89
C GLY A 59 -7.13 -7.45 -37.62
N VAL A 60 -8.24 -7.36 -38.36
CA VAL A 60 -8.65 -8.47 -39.22
C VAL A 60 -7.82 -8.39 -40.49
N LEU A 61 -7.09 -9.47 -40.78
CA LEU A 61 -6.43 -9.64 -42.08
C LEU A 61 -7.40 -10.38 -42.99
N GLU A 62 -8.03 -9.64 -43.89
CA GLU A 62 -9.01 -10.14 -44.84
C GLU A 62 -8.31 -10.57 -46.13
N ASN A 63 -8.69 -11.74 -46.66
CA ASN A 63 -8.26 -12.24 -47.96
C ASN A 63 -9.51 -12.63 -48.78
N PRO A 64 -9.68 -12.12 -50.00
CA PRO A 64 -10.82 -12.47 -50.86
C PRO A 64 -10.79 -13.93 -51.36
N GLY A 65 -9.65 -14.62 -51.28
CA GLY A 65 -9.48 -16.02 -51.69
C GLY A 65 -9.33 -17.03 -50.54
N THR A 66 -9.22 -18.31 -50.88
CA THR A 66 -8.98 -19.39 -49.90
C THR A 66 -7.51 -19.45 -49.49
N ILE A 67 -7.23 -19.25 -48.21
CA ILE A 67 -5.88 -19.40 -47.64
C ILE A 67 -5.59 -20.90 -47.43
N LYS A 68 -4.55 -21.42 -48.08
CA LYS A 68 -4.16 -22.85 -47.97
C LYS A 68 -3.43 -23.18 -46.67
N ASP A 69 -2.71 -22.23 -46.08
CA ASP A 69 -1.91 -22.43 -44.86
C ASP A 69 -2.01 -21.20 -43.94
N ILE A 70 -3.04 -21.20 -43.09
CA ILE A 70 -3.33 -20.12 -42.15
C ILE A 70 -2.29 -20.05 -41.03
N THR A 71 -1.74 -21.20 -40.62
CA THR A 71 -0.77 -21.28 -39.53
C THR A 71 0.53 -20.58 -39.91
N ARG A 72 1.08 -20.90 -41.09
CA ARG A 72 2.30 -20.26 -41.59
C ARG A 72 2.13 -18.76 -41.78
N LEU A 73 0.98 -18.32 -42.30
CA LEU A 73 0.68 -16.89 -42.47
C LEU A 73 0.64 -16.15 -41.13
N ARG A 74 0.02 -16.74 -40.10
CA ARG A 74 0.00 -16.18 -38.74
C ARG A 74 1.40 -16.10 -38.15
N GLU A 75 2.21 -17.15 -38.29
CA GLU A 75 3.58 -17.18 -37.79
C GLU A 75 4.46 -16.14 -38.48
N SER A 76 4.39 -16.01 -39.81
CA SER A 76 5.13 -14.98 -40.55
C SER A 76 4.70 -13.57 -40.15
N TRP A 77 3.40 -13.35 -39.97
CA TRP A 77 2.87 -12.07 -39.52
C TRP A 77 3.40 -11.70 -38.14
N ASN A 78 3.30 -12.63 -37.18
CA ASN A 78 3.78 -12.42 -35.81
C ASN A 78 5.30 -12.25 -35.75
N ALA A 79 6.07 -12.93 -36.59
CA ALA A 79 7.53 -12.79 -36.63
C ALA A 79 7.97 -11.40 -37.10
N ILE A 80 7.26 -10.82 -38.08
CA ILE A 80 7.64 -9.55 -38.71
C ILE A 80 7.07 -8.35 -37.96
N TYR A 81 5.82 -8.45 -37.49
CA TYR A 81 5.02 -7.35 -36.96
C TYR A 81 4.61 -7.53 -35.50
N GLY A 82 4.78 -8.73 -34.93
CA GLY A 82 4.46 -8.99 -33.53
C GLY A 82 5.53 -8.49 -32.56
N GLY A 83 5.09 -7.99 -31.41
CA GLY A 83 5.97 -7.56 -30.32
C GLY A 83 6.48 -6.12 -30.45
N SER A 84 6.85 -5.53 -29.31
CA SER A 84 7.25 -4.12 -29.18
C SER A 84 8.45 -3.74 -30.03
N LYS A 85 9.39 -4.67 -30.27
CA LYS A 85 10.57 -4.45 -31.14
C LYS A 85 10.21 -4.25 -32.62
N ASN A 86 9.03 -4.73 -33.03
CA ASN A 86 8.55 -4.66 -34.40
C ASN A 86 7.47 -3.59 -34.60
N ALA A 87 7.14 -2.85 -33.54
CA ALA A 87 6.15 -1.78 -33.58
C ALA A 87 6.56 -0.65 -34.55
N GLY A 88 5.59 -0.10 -35.28
CA GLY A 88 5.81 0.99 -36.23
C GLY A 88 6.37 0.57 -37.60
N LYS A 89 6.56 -0.73 -37.87
CA LYS A 89 6.88 -1.21 -39.22
C LYS A 89 5.69 -1.05 -40.15
N VAL A 90 5.97 -0.64 -41.39
CA VAL A 90 4.96 -0.58 -42.45
C VAL A 90 4.54 -2.00 -42.83
N ALA A 91 3.23 -2.29 -42.74
CA ALA A 91 2.67 -3.56 -43.16
C ALA A 91 2.69 -3.66 -44.70
N ILE A 92 3.25 -4.75 -45.21
CA ILE A 92 3.23 -5.07 -46.64
C ILE A 92 2.28 -6.25 -46.81
N LEU A 93 1.25 -6.05 -47.64
CA LEU A 93 0.20 -7.04 -47.87
C LEU A 93 0.29 -7.58 -49.30
N GLU A 94 0.02 -8.88 -49.46
CA GLU A 94 -0.09 -9.51 -50.78
C GLU A 94 -1.36 -9.04 -51.51
N GLU A 95 -1.41 -9.27 -52.82
CA GLU A 95 -2.47 -8.76 -53.70
C GLU A 95 -3.87 -9.13 -53.20
N GLY A 96 -4.71 -8.12 -52.97
CA GLY A 96 -6.09 -8.26 -52.50
C GLY A 96 -6.24 -8.42 -50.98
N MET A 97 -5.16 -8.54 -50.21
CA MET A 97 -5.26 -8.59 -48.75
C MET A 97 -5.50 -7.19 -48.16
N HIS A 98 -6.39 -7.12 -47.17
CA HIS A 98 -6.71 -5.89 -46.46
C HIS A 98 -6.52 -6.06 -44.96
N TYR A 99 -5.84 -5.11 -44.31
CA TYR A 99 -5.70 -5.06 -42.86
C TYR A 99 -6.62 -3.97 -42.31
N SER A 100 -7.66 -4.37 -41.60
CA SER A 100 -8.53 -3.44 -40.86
C SER A 100 -8.08 -3.38 -39.40
N PRO A 101 -7.51 -2.25 -38.93
CA PRO A 101 -7.16 -2.12 -37.53
C PRO A 101 -8.43 -2.14 -36.68
N ILE A 102 -8.47 -3.02 -35.67
CA ILE A 102 -9.45 -2.87 -34.60
C ILE A 102 -8.92 -1.74 -33.72
N SER A 103 -9.54 -0.57 -33.82
CA SER A 103 -9.09 0.62 -33.07
C SER A 103 -9.23 0.39 -31.55
N ILE A 104 -8.23 0.84 -30.79
CA ILE A 104 -8.35 0.91 -29.34
C ILE A 104 -9.19 2.14 -29.02
N SER A 105 -10.46 1.87 -28.76
CA SER A 105 -11.47 2.78 -28.20
C SER A 105 -11.02 3.34 -26.82
N PRO A 106 -11.61 4.43 -26.28
CA PRO A 106 -11.52 5.08 -24.94
C PRO A 106 -10.98 4.35 -23.67
N ASN A 107 -10.72 3.05 -23.74
CA ASN A 107 -10.10 2.19 -22.75
C ASN A 107 -8.72 2.63 -22.26
N GLU A 108 -7.93 3.41 -23.01
CA GLU A 108 -6.56 3.77 -22.56
C GLU A 108 -6.57 4.73 -21.37
N ALA A 109 -7.42 5.77 -21.42
CA ALA A 109 -7.64 6.66 -20.28
C ALA A 109 -8.24 5.90 -19.09
N GLN A 110 -9.22 5.02 -19.35
CA GLN A 110 -9.86 4.21 -18.33
C GLN A 110 -8.91 3.18 -17.70
N PHE A 111 -7.93 2.66 -18.45
CA PHE A 111 -6.89 1.77 -17.96
C PHE A 111 -5.93 2.50 -17.02
N LEU A 112 -5.49 3.71 -17.39
CA LEU A 112 -4.65 4.54 -16.53
C LEU A 112 -5.38 4.95 -15.24
N GLU A 113 -6.66 5.34 -15.33
CA GLU A 113 -7.51 5.61 -14.17
C GLU A 113 -7.66 4.38 -13.27
N THR A 114 -7.90 3.21 -13.85
CA THR A 114 -7.99 1.94 -13.11
C THR A 114 -6.68 1.68 -12.36
N ARG A 115 -5.53 1.90 -13.01
CA ARG A 115 -4.22 1.70 -12.38
C ARG A 115 -3.95 2.68 -11.24
N LYS A 116 -4.36 3.93 -11.36
CA LYS A 116 -4.28 4.92 -10.27
C LYS A 116 -5.17 4.51 -9.09
N PHE A 117 -6.41 4.13 -9.36
CA PHE A 117 -7.34 3.69 -8.31
C PHE A 117 -6.83 2.44 -7.57
N GLN A 118 -6.12 1.55 -8.24
CA GLN A 118 -5.48 0.38 -7.60
C GLN A 118 -4.44 0.78 -6.54
N VAL A 119 -3.68 1.86 -6.76
CA VAL A 119 -2.70 2.35 -5.76
C VAL A 119 -3.42 2.77 -4.47
N ASP A 120 -4.49 3.56 -4.60
CA ASP A 120 -5.35 3.97 -3.48
C ASP A 120 -6.05 2.79 -2.80
N GLU A 121 -6.49 1.79 -3.57
CA GLU A 121 -7.12 0.59 -3.04
C GLU A 121 -6.14 -0.21 -2.18
N ILE A 122 -4.88 -0.36 -2.62
CA ILE A 122 -3.83 -1.01 -1.83
C ILE A 122 -3.51 -0.19 -0.57
N ALA A 123 -3.36 1.13 -0.70
CA ALA A 123 -3.08 2.03 0.41
C ALA A 123 -4.15 1.90 1.52
N ARG A 124 -5.41 1.81 1.12
CA ARG A 124 -6.58 1.67 2.01
C ARG A 124 -6.55 0.40 2.86
N ILE A 125 -6.06 -0.72 2.33
CA ILE A 125 -5.94 -1.99 3.08
C ILE A 125 -5.08 -1.81 4.33
N PHE A 126 -4.01 -1.02 4.21
CA PHE A 126 -3.07 -0.74 5.29
C PHE A 126 -3.38 0.56 6.04
N HIS A 127 -4.46 1.26 5.65
CA HIS A 127 -4.80 2.59 6.16
C HIS A 127 -3.65 3.59 5.97
N VAL A 128 -2.87 3.47 4.91
CA VAL A 128 -1.75 4.40 4.61
C VAL A 128 -2.28 5.52 3.70
N PRO A 129 -2.06 6.80 4.04
CA PRO A 129 -2.43 7.90 3.15
C PRO A 129 -1.69 7.86 1.80
N PRO A 130 -2.34 8.25 0.69
CA PRO A 130 -1.74 8.18 -0.66
C PRO A 130 -0.41 8.95 -0.80
N HIS A 131 -0.27 10.09 -0.11
CA HIS A 131 0.97 10.90 -0.19
C HIS A 131 2.19 10.18 0.38
N MET A 132 2.01 9.24 1.33
CA MET A 132 3.09 8.45 1.91
C MET A 132 3.64 7.38 0.94
N ILE A 133 2.86 7.03 -0.10
CA ILE A 133 3.26 6.07 -1.14
C ILE A 133 3.54 6.75 -2.49
N GLY A 134 3.64 8.08 -2.49
CA GLY A 134 4.03 8.86 -3.66
C GLY A 134 2.87 9.33 -4.55
N ASP A 135 1.62 9.10 -4.17
CA ASP A 135 0.47 9.68 -4.88
C ASP A 135 0.12 11.06 -4.29
N LEU A 136 0.42 12.10 -5.07
CA LEU A 136 0.24 13.50 -4.68
C LEU A 136 -0.86 14.21 -5.48
N GLU A 137 -1.66 13.50 -6.30
CA GLU A 137 -2.63 14.15 -7.21
C GLU A 137 -3.63 15.07 -6.49
N ARG A 138 -3.99 14.74 -5.25
CA ARG A 138 -4.95 15.49 -4.43
C ARG A 138 -4.32 16.17 -3.21
N SER A 139 -2.99 16.16 -3.12
CA SER A 139 -2.27 16.64 -1.94
C SER A 139 -1.66 18.02 -2.17
N THR A 140 -2.09 19.01 -1.38
CA THR A 140 -1.41 20.31 -1.25
C THR A 140 -0.46 20.28 -0.06
N PHE A 141 0.56 21.15 -0.02
CA PHE A 141 1.52 21.21 1.09
C PHE A 141 0.84 21.34 2.46
N SER A 142 -0.19 22.18 2.59
CA SER A 142 -0.96 22.35 3.82
C SER A 142 -1.77 21.10 4.22
N ASN A 143 -2.23 20.31 3.24
CA ASN A 143 -2.95 19.06 3.50
C ASN A 143 -1.99 17.91 3.87
N ILE A 144 -0.73 17.95 3.45
CA ILE A 144 0.25 16.88 3.72
C ILE A 144 0.62 16.81 5.20
N GLU A 145 0.81 17.96 5.86
CA GLU A 145 1.12 17.99 7.30
C GLU A 145 -0.02 17.37 8.12
N GLN A 146 -1.26 17.77 7.84
CA GLN A 146 -2.43 17.22 8.49
C GLN A 146 -2.58 15.72 8.21
N GLN A 147 -2.46 15.28 6.95
CA GLN A 147 -2.54 13.86 6.58
C GLN A 147 -1.42 13.03 7.23
N SER A 148 -0.24 13.63 7.47
CA SER A 148 0.86 12.96 8.16
C SER A 148 0.58 12.79 9.66
N LEU A 149 -0.07 13.76 10.30
CA LEU A 149 -0.57 13.62 11.67
C LEU A 149 -1.68 12.55 11.76
N GLU A 150 -2.60 12.53 10.79
CA GLU A 150 -3.67 11.54 10.71
C GLU A 150 -3.12 10.11 10.55
N PHE A 151 -2.05 9.92 9.77
CA PHE A 151 -1.36 8.63 9.65
C PHE A 151 -0.85 8.14 11.01
N VAL A 152 -0.15 8.99 11.76
CA VAL A 152 0.36 8.60 13.09
C VAL A 152 -0.81 8.24 14.01
N LYS A 153 -1.87 9.05 14.00
CA LYS A 153 -3.01 8.89 14.92
C LYS A 153 -3.88 7.69 14.61
N TYR A 154 -4.26 7.49 13.36
CA TYR A 154 -5.29 6.51 12.97
C TYR A 154 -4.70 5.22 12.40
N THR A 155 -3.44 5.25 11.97
CA THR A 155 -2.77 4.08 11.40
C THR A 155 -1.73 3.53 12.35
N LEU A 156 -0.73 4.33 12.74
CA LEU A 156 0.40 3.84 13.52
C LEU A 156 0.03 3.56 14.99
N ASN A 157 -0.64 4.49 15.66
CA ASN A 157 -0.95 4.41 17.09
C ASN A 157 -1.71 3.12 17.48
N PRO A 158 -2.73 2.65 16.73
CA PRO A 158 -3.36 1.37 17.02
C PRO A 158 -2.39 0.18 17.06
N TRP A 159 -1.40 0.14 16.15
CA TRP A 159 -0.37 -0.90 16.14
C TRP A 159 0.60 -0.75 17.30
N VAL A 160 1.05 0.48 17.57
CA VAL A 160 1.93 0.79 18.69
C VAL A 160 1.29 0.39 20.01
N CYS A 161 0.05 0.83 20.28
CA CYS A 161 -0.70 0.47 21.48
C CYS A 161 -0.82 -1.05 21.63
N ARG A 162 -1.10 -1.77 20.54
CA ARG A 162 -1.16 -3.23 20.55
C ARG A 162 0.18 -3.86 20.94
N TRP A 163 1.28 -3.36 20.40
CA TRP A 163 2.62 -3.83 20.77
C TRP A 163 2.95 -3.52 22.22
N GLU A 164 2.73 -2.28 22.67
CA GLU A 164 2.95 -1.87 24.06
C GLU A 164 2.17 -2.73 25.04
N GLN A 165 0.88 -2.99 24.77
CA GLN A 165 0.05 -3.85 25.59
C GLN A 165 0.55 -5.29 25.60
N ALA A 166 0.94 -5.84 24.45
CA ALA A 166 1.45 -7.21 24.36
C ALA A 166 2.80 -7.37 25.06
N LEU A 167 3.71 -6.41 24.91
CA LEU A 167 5.01 -6.38 25.58
C LEU A 167 4.83 -6.21 27.09
N THR A 168 4.00 -5.26 27.52
CA THR A 168 3.69 -5.04 28.94
C THR A 168 3.09 -6.30 29.55
N ARG A 169 2.19 -6.99 28.84
CA ARG A 169 1.58 -8.25 29.31
C ARG A 169 2.61 -9.36 29.49
N SER A 170 3.53 -9.51 28.53
CA SER A 170 4.38 -10.69 28.39
C SER A 170 5.77 -10.54 29.04
N LEU A 171 6.28 -9.31 29.15
CA LEU A 171 7.64 -9.03 29.62
C LEU A 171 7.69 -8.48 31.05
N LEU A 172 6.58 -7.94 31.58
CA LEU A 172 6.53 -7.37 32.93
C LEU A 172 5.67 -8.23 33.86
N SER A 173 6.22 -8.55 35.02
CA SER A 173 5.47 -9.15 36.12
C SER A 173 4.43 -8.16 36.69
N PRO A 174 3.43 -8.63 37.45
CA PRO A 174 2.44 -7.76 38.09
C PRO A 174 3.04 -6.67 38.99
N LYS A 175 4.21 -6.94 39.62
CA LYS A 175 4.91 -5.95 40.44
C LYS A 175 5.63 -4.92 39.59
N GLU A 176 6.33 -5.36 38.54
CA GLU A 176 7.05 -4.47 37.61
C GLU A 176 6.12 -3.51 36.87
N LYS A 177 4.87 -3.91 36.59
CA LYS A 177 3.86 -3.03 35.96
C LYS A 177 3.49 -1.79 36.79
N LEU A 178 3.83 -1.77 38.09
CA LEU A 178 3.62 -0.60 38.95
C LEU A 178 4.76 0.42 38.83
N GLU A 179 5.93 0.00 38.36
CA GLU A 179 7.15 0.81 38.32
C GLU A 179 7.60 1.12 36.89
N TYR A 180 7.41 0.16 35.98
CA TYR A 180 7.86 0.23 34.60
C TYR A 180 6.69 0.26 33.62
N SER A 181 6.86 1.02 32.55
CA SER A 181 5.98 1.01 31.40
C SER A 181 6.79 0.90 30.11
N ILE A 182 6.23 0.23 29.11
CA ILE A 182 6.84 0.09 27.79
C ILE A 182 6.07 0.99 26.84
N LYS A 183 6.76 2.01 26.32
CA LYS A 183 6.19 3.01 25.40
C LYS A 183 7.08 3.20 24.18
N PHE A 184 6.47 3.26 22.99
CA PHE A 184 7.17 3.68 21.79
C PHE A 184 7.02 5.20 21.62
N ASN A 185 8.15 5.88 21.47
CA ASN A 185 8.14 7.32 21.20
C ASN A 185 7.79 7.57 19.72
N VAL A 186 6.53 7.94 19.47
CA VAL A 186 6.05 8.41 18.15
C VAL A 186 6.10 9.93 18.02
N ASP A 187 6.48 10.65 19.08
CA ASP A 187 6.49 12.12 19.10
C ASP A 187 7.47 12.68 18.07
N GLY A 188 8.53 11.96 17.75
CA GLY A 188 9.45 12.29 16.66
C GLY A 188 8.77 12.42 15.29
N LEU A 189 7.70 11.66 15.05
CA LEU A 189 6.89 11.73 13.82
C LEU A 189 5.87 12.89 13.88
N LEU A 190 5.42 13.25 15.09
CA LEU A 190 4.51 14.37 15.35
C LEU A 190 5.24 15.72 15.47
N ARG A 191 6.58 15.75 15.46
CA ARG A 191 7.41 16.97 15.57
C ARG A 191 7.22 17.95 14.42
N GLY A 192 6.62 17.53 13.30
CA GLY A 192 6.35 18.39 12.15
C GLY A 192 5.62 19.70 12.53
N ASP A 193 4.83 19.68 13.61
CA ASP A 193 4.22 20.88 14.17
C ASP A 193 4.54 21.06 15.68
N TYR A 194 5.83 21.01 16.01
CA TYR A 194 6.32 21.33 17.36
C TYR A 194 5.80 22.70 17.84
N GLN A 195 5.66 23.67 16.93
CA GLN A 195 5.21 25.00 17.24
C GLN A 195 3.75 25.03 17.72
N SER A 196 2.80 24.46 17.00
CA SER A 196 1.40 24.43 17.47
C SER A 196 1.23 23.60 18.74
N ARG A 197 2.02 22.54 18.91
CA ARG A 197 1.99 21.73 20.15
C ARG A 197 2.47 22.54 21.36
N MET A 198 3.61 23.22 21.25
CA MET A 198 4.11 24.10 22.31
C MET A 198 3.16 25.26 22.58
N ASN A 199 2.54 25.83 21.55
CA ASN A 199 1.49 26.84 21.70
C ASN A 199 0.27 26.30 22.45
N GLY A 200 -0.16 25.06 22.16
CA GLY A 200 -1.24 24.39 22.88
C GLY A 200 -0.95 24.21 24.37
N TYR A 201 0.26 23.78 24.72
CA TYR A 201 0.68 23.69 26.12
C TYR A 201 0.78 25.05 26.80
N ALA A 202 1.28 26.07 26.10
CA ALA A 202 1.32 27.44 26.62
C ALA A 202 -0.10 27.94 26.96
N VAL A 203 -1.07 27.72 26.06
CA VAL A 203 -2.48 28.05 26.30
C VAL A 203 -3.05 27.26 27.49
N GLY A 204 -2.76 25.97 27.60
CA GLY A 204 -3.27 25.16 28.70
C GLY A 204 -2.68 25.52 30.07
N ARG A 205 -1.40 25.89 30.09
CA ARG A 205 -0.72 26.43 31.27
C ARG A 205 -1.27 27.81 31.65
N GLN A 206 -1.49 28.68 30.67
CA GLN A 206 -2.04 30.01 30.87
C GLN A 206 -3.48 29.96 31.42
N ASN A 207 -4.30 29.05 30.91
CA ASN A 207 -5.69 28.86 31.34
C ASN A 207 -5.81 28.00 32.62
N GLY A 208 -4.70 27.48 33.15
CA GLY A 208 -4.65 26.78 34.44
C GLY A 208 -5.16 25.34 34.45
N PHE A 209 -5.48 24.74 33.30
CA PHE A 209 -5.94 23.34 33.24
C PHE A 209 -4.82 22.33 32.96
N LEU A 210 -3.61 22.79 32.64
CA LEU A 210 -2.40 21.95 32.57
C LEU A 210 -1.35 22.46 33.56
N SER A 211 -0.76 21.56 34.33
CA SER A 211 0.45 21.79 35.12
C SER A 211 1.72 21.48 34.31
N ALA A 212 2.89 21.87 34.84
CA ALA A 212 4.17 21.52 34.22
C ALA A 212 4.39 19.99 34.21
N ASN A 213 3.92 19.30 35.25
CA ASN A 213 4.02 17.84 35.33
C ASN A 213 3.06 17.14 34.38
N ASP A 214 1.88 17.71 34.08
CA ASP A 214 0.97 17.17 33.07
C ASP A 214 1.59 17.27 31.67
N VAL A 215 2.21 18.42 31.34
CA VAL A 215 2.92 18.59 30.06
C VAL A 215 4.10 17.63 29.96
N ARG A 216 4.86 17.45 31.04
CA ARG A 216 5.99 16.51 31.07
C ARG A 216 5.54 15.07 30.92
N GLU A 217 4.45 14.68 31.57
CA GLU A 217 3.84 13.37 31.40
C GLU A 217 3.36 13.14 29.96
N LEU A 218 2.73 14.15 29.34
CA LEU A 218 2.33 14.11 27.93
C LEU A 218 3.53 14.00 26.96
N GLU A 219 4.66 14.58 27.33
CA GLU A 219 5.92 14.54 26.58
C GLU A 219 6.83 13.37 26.99
N ASN A 220 6.32 12.40 27.79
CA ASN A 220 7.08 11.25 28.28
C ASN A 220 8.38 11.62 29.02
N MET A 221 8.37 12.75 29.72
CA MET A 221 9.46 13.26 30.56
C MET A 221 9.18 12.96 32.04
N GLU A 222 10.25 12.77 32.82
CA GLU A 222 10.13 12.61 34.28
C GLU A 222 9.48 13.83 34.92
N LYS A 223 8.57 13.60 35.89
CA LYS A 223 7.91 14.67 36.64
C LYS A 223 8.95 15.47 37.45
N ILE A 224 8.74 16.77 37.55
CA ILE A 224 9.51 17.63 38.45
C ILE A 224 9.08 17.27 39.88
N SER A 225 10.06 17.01 40.75
CA SER A 225 9.78 16.73 42.16
C SER A 225 9.15 17.95 42.84
N ALA A 226 8.26 17.70 43.78
CA ALA A 226 7.88 18.74 44.73
C ALA A 226 9.07 18.95 45.68
N GLU A 227 9.83 20.02 45.45
CA GLU A 227 10.66 20.62 46.52
C GLU A 227 9.75 21.29 47.56
#